data_AF-A0A1E4SYK6-F1
#
_entry.id   AF-A0A1E4SYK6-F1
#
_cell.length_a   1.000
_cell.length_b   1.000
_cell.length_c   1.000
_cell.angle_alpha   90.00
_cell.angle_beta   90.00
_cell.angle_gamma   90.00
#
_symmetry.space_group_name_H-M   'P 1'
#
loop_
_entity.id
_entity.type
_entity.pdbx_description
1 polymer ?
#
loop_
_entity_poly.entity_id
_entity_poly.type
_entity_poly.pdbx_seq_one_letter_code
_entity_poly.pdbx_strand_id
1 'polypeptide(L)'
;MSAGTATNTTTSDSSNLEDLYLQSYSFTTAAAIIGSVDRKVFVLLRDGNTIFGVLRTFDQFANLVIHDGIERIYLNDLKEFGESNEPQIFLIRGENVVMVGELDIDKEDDVLNDYTKIDFKLAQSKWKLQQKELVSKHSDEQKIMFKNGYIGSYLADEIPDGHVFQVEYALEAVKRGTCAVGVKGKEIVVLACERRTTLKLQDTRTTPSKINKVDNHVQLVFAGLNADARILIDKARVEAQSHKLTLEDPVTIEYLTKYVAGVQQRYTQSGGTRPFGISTLIAGFDDNDNIPKLYQTEPSGIYSSWKANAIGRSSKTVREFLEKNYDNIEDLNDDETLKLAIKALLEVVQTGSSNIEISIMKPNKVIKFLNNDEIEKIVKEIEVEKALEADKKKLKKKD
;
A
#
# COMPACT_ATOMS: atom_id res chain seq x y z
N MET A 1 -5.39 -37.36 -61.75
CA MET A 1 -5.14 -36.47 -62.89
C MET A 1 -6.43 -35.78 -63.27
N SER A 2 -6.58 -34.50 -62.93
CA SER A 2 -7.19 -33.45 -63.77
C SER A 2 -7.34 -32.19 -62.90
N ALA A 3 -6.75 -31.11 -63.37
CA ALA A 3 -6.52 -29.86 -62.69
C ALA A 3 -7.53 -28.77 -63.11
N GLY A 4 -7.62 -27.71 -62.30
CA GLY A 4 -8.11 -26.37 -62.67
C GLY A 4 -9.64 -26.20 -62.63
N THR A 5 -10.22 -25.07 -62.20
CA THR A 5 -9.68 -23.71 -62.14
C THR A 5 -10.51 -22.87 -61.16
N ALA A 6 -9.85 -22.17 -60.25
CA ALA A 6 -10.45 -21.10 -59.44
C ALA A 6 -10.32 -19.78 -60.21
N THR A 7 -11.43 -19.06 -60.39
CA THR A 7 -11.44 -17.70 -60.93
C THR A 7 -11.46 -16.69 -59.80
N ASN A 8 -10.32 -16.03 -59.58
CA ASN A 8 -10.20 -14.82 -58.79
C ASN A 8 -10.81 -13.64 -59.55
N THR A 9 -11.83 -12.99 -58.98
CA THR A 9 -12.20 -11.61 -59.30
C THR A 9 -11.64 -10.70 -58.21
N THR A 10 -10.53 -10.04 -58.51
CA THR A 10 -9.98 -8.91 -57.75
C THR A 10 -10.71 -7.64 -58.15
N THR A 11 -11.63 -7.16 -57.31
CA THR A 11 -12.01 -5.74 -57.25
C THR A 11 -11.19 -5.07 -56.16
N SER A 12 -10.40 -4.09 -56.57
CA SER A 12 -9.54 -3.26 -55.75
C SER A 12 -10.36 -2.22 -54.98
N ASP A 13 -10.73 -2.52 -53.74
CA ASP A 13 -11.11 -1.49 -52.77
C ASP A 13 -9.91 -1.20 -51.86
N SER A 14 -9.08 -0.25 -52.29
CA SER A 14 -7.98 0.28 -51.49
C SER A 14 -8.45 1.16 -50.31
N SER A 15 -9.76 1.36 -50.14
CA SER A 15 -10.35 2.11 -49.03
C SER A 15 -10.60 1.26 -47.77
N ASN A 16 -10.57 -0.07 -47.87
CA ASN A 16 -10.83 -0.96 -46.73
C ASN A 16 -9.58 -1.37 -45.94
N LEU A 17 -8.38 -0.98 -46.39
CA LEU A 17 -7.13 -1.39 -45.72
C LEU A 17 -6.81 -0.51 -44.51
N GLU A 18 -7.21 0.77 -44.51
CA GLU A 18 -7.00 1.69 -43.39
C GLU A 18 -7.97 1.41 -42.23
N ASP A 19 -9.22 1.02 -42.52
CA ASP A 19 -10.21 0.65 -41.51
C ASP A 19 -9.91 -0.68 -40.80
N LEU A 20 -9.12 -1.56 -41.41
CA LEU A 20 -8.74 -2.86 -40.83
C LEU A 20 -7.71 -2.71 -39.69
N TYR A 21 -6.91 -1.64 -39.68
CA TYR A 21 -5.90 -1.38 -38.64
C TYR A 21 -6.50 -0.78 -37.35
N LEU A 22 -7.74 -0.30 -37.40
CA LEU A 22 -8.47 0.31 -36.28
C LEU A 22 -9.53 -0.62 -35.66
N GLN A 23 -9.80 -1.78 -36.26
CA GLN A 23 -10.76 -2.74 -35.72
C GLN A 23 -10.19 -3.50 -34.51
N SER A 24 -10.60 -3.02 -33.33
CA SER A 24 -10.64 -3.75 -32.06
C SER A 24 -9.33 -4.39 -31.63
N TYR A 25 -8.42 -3.58 -31.10
CA TYR A 25 -7.43 -4.11 -30.15
C TYR A 25 -8.19 -4.71 -28.97
N SER A 26 -8.16 -6.04 -28.83
CA SER A 26 -8.72 -6.75 -27.66
C SER A 26 -7.86 -6.59 -26.40
N PHE A 27 -7.23 -5.43 -26.23
CA PHE A 27 -6.43 -5.08 -25.07
C PHE A 27 -7.25 -4.18 -24.15
N THR A 28 -7.34 -4.50 -22.86
CA THR A 28 -8.14 -3.74 -21.88
C THR A 28 -7.43 -2.47 -21.38
N THR A 29 -6.61 -1.82 -22.22
CA THR A 29 -5.80 -0.65 -21.85
C THR A 29 -6.25 0.60 -22.62
N ALA A 30 -5.63 1.76 -22.35
CA ALA A 30 -5.90 3.01 -23.07
C ALA A 30 -5.75 2.89 -24.61
N ALA A 31 -5.05 1.87 -25.12
CA ALA A 31 -4.99 1.60 -26.55
C ALA A 31 -6.35 1.21 -27.17
N ALA A 32 -7.30 0.70 -26.37
CA ALA A 32 -8.64 0.32 -26.86
C ALA A 32 -9.48 1.50 -27.34
N ILE A 33 -9.26 2.69 -26.77
CA ILE A 33 -10.07 3.89 -27.04
C ILE A 33 -9.50 4.73 -28.19
N ILE A 34 -8.42 4.28 -28.84
CA ILE A 34 -7.83 4.98 -29.99
C ILE A 34 -8.81 5.09 -31.16
N GLY A 35 -9.62 4.05 -31.38
CA GLY A 35 -10.66 4.04 -32.42
C GLY A 35 -11.86 4.93 -32.11
N SER A 36 -11.99 5.37 -30.86
CA SER A 36 -13.09 6.21 -30.39
C SER A 36 -12.76 7.71 -30.43
N VAL A 37 -11.55 8.09 -30.86
CA VAL A 37 -11.20 9.50 -31.07
C VAL A 37 -12.08 10.10 -32.15
N ASP A 38 -12.53 11.32 -31.92
CA ASP A 38 -13.49 12.07 -32.73
C ASP A 38 -14.87 11.41 -32.87
N ARG A 39 -15.16 10.36 -32.09
CA ARG A 39 -16.50 9.76 -31.97
C ARG A 39 -17.22 10.26 -30.73
N LYS A 40 -18.55 10.21 -30.77
CA LYS A 40 -19.39 10.45 -29.59
C LYS A 40 -19.29 9.25 -28.66
N VAL A 41 -18.96 9.50 -27.41
CA VAL A 41 -18.78 8.50 -26.38
C VAL A 41 -19.58 8.86 -25.13
N PHE A 42 -19.96 7.85 -24.35
CA PHE A 42 -20.30 8.05 -22.96
C PHE A 42 -19.10 7.67 -22.08
N VAL A 43 -18.95 8.38 -20.96
CA VAL A 43 -17.95 8.12 -19.94
C VAL A 43 -18.68 7.98 -18.60
N LEU A 44 -18.62 6.80 -18.01
CA LEU A 44 -19.10 6.55 -16.65
C LEU A 44 -17.96 6.78 -15.67
N LEU A 45 -18.19 7.66 -14.70
CA LEU A 45 -17.23 7.99 -13.64
C LEU A 45 -17.47 7.18 -12.36
N ARG A 46 -16.45 7.14 -11.50
CA ARG A 46 -16.48 6.39 -10.23
C ARG A 46 -17.50 6.92 -9.22
N ASP A 47 -17.84 8.20 -9.30
CA ASP A 47 -18.90 8.81 -8.50
C ASP A 47 -20.31 8.52 -9.05
N GLY A 48 -20.42 7.77 -10.16
CA GLY A 48 -21.67 7.42 -10.82
C GLY A 48 -22.17 8.46 -11.82
N ASN A 49 -21.47 9.58 -11.99
CA ASN A 49 -21.82 10.55 -13.02
C ASN A 49 -21.52 10.01 -14.42
N THR A 50 -22.40 10.32 -15.37
CA THR A 50 -22.23 9.92 -16.77
C THR A 50 -22.11 11.15 -17.65
N ILE A 51 -21.03 11.23 -18.42
CA ILE A 51 -20.72 12.33 -19.34
C ILE A 51 -20.87 11.81 -20.77
N PHE A 52 -21.56 12.57 -21.61
CA PHE A 52 -21.77 12.28 -23.03
C PHE A 52 -21.10 13.37 -23.84
N GLY A 53 -20.24 13.02 -24.80
CA GLY A 53 -19.59 14.03 -25.64
C GLY A 53 -18.64 13.43 -26.65
N VAL A 54 -17.82 14.25 -27.29
CA VAL A 54 -16.87 13.81 -28.32
C VAL A 54 -15.48 13.65 -27.70
N LEU A 55 -14.91 12.45 -27.80
CA LEU A 55 -13.54 12.20 -27.32
C LEU A 55 -12.54 12.88 -28.26
N ARG A 56 -11.75 13.83 -27.76
CA ARG A 56 -10.76 14.56 -28.58
C ARG A 56 -9.35 14.04 -28.43
N THR A 57 -8.95 13.74 -27.20
CA THR A 57 -7.63 13.20 -26.94
C THR A 57 -7.65 12.39 -25.65
N PHE A 58 -6.70 11.46 -25.56
CA PHE A 58 -6.46 10.65 -24.39
C PHE A 58 -4.95 10.42 -24.23
N ASP A 59 -4.52 10.06 -23.01
CA ASP A 59 -3.15 9.64 -22.77
C ASP A 59 -3.06 8.16 -22.37
N GLN A 60 -1.82 7.67 -22.14
CA GLN A 60 -1.55 6.30 -21.74
C GLN A 60 -2.20 5.87 -20.41
N PHE A 61 -2.64 6.83 -19.58
CA PHE A 61 -3.33 6.59 -18.32
C PHE A 61 -4.85 6.70 -18.45
N ALA A 62 -5.38 6.85 -19.68
CA ALA A 62 -6.78 7.11 -19.98
C ALA A 62 -7.30 8.42 -19.36
N ASN A 63 -6.44 9.45 -19.20
CA ASN A 63 -6.93 10.81 -18.99
C ASN A 63 -7.59 11.29 -20.27
N LEU A 64 -8.87 11.69 -20.21
CA LEU A 64 -9.69 11.98 -21.38
C LEU A 64 -9.97 13.48 -21.49
N VAL A 65 -9.97 13.99 -22.71
CA VAL A 65 -10.54 15.30 -23.05
C VAL A 65 -11.81 15.08 -23.85
N ILE A 66 -12.95 15.37 -23.23
CA ILE A 66 -14.27 15.30 -23.86
C ILE A 66 -14.70 16.71 -24.24
N HIS A 67 -14.95 16.93 -25.52
CA HIS A 67 -15.51 18.17 -26.05
C HIS A 67 -17.03 18.03 -26.21
N ASP A 68 -17.76 19.15 -26.11
CA ASP A 68 -19.23 19.17 -26.21
C ASP A 68 -19.89 18.20 -25.20
N GLY A 69 -19.28 18.11 -24.01
CA GLY A 69 -19.66 17.20 -22.96
C GLY A 69 -20.92 17.68 -22.24
N ILE A 70 -21.86 16.77 -22.03
CA ILE A 70 -23.10 16.97 -21.28
C ILE A 70 -23.15 15.92 -20.18
N GLU A 71 -23.42 16.34 -18.95
CA GLU A 71 -23.71 15.43 -17.85
C GLU A 71 -25.17 15.00 -17.93
N ARG A 72 -25.40 13.69 -17.85
CA ARG A 72 -26.75 13.13 -17.81
C ARG A 72 -26.93 12.22 -16.59
N ILE A 73 -28.04 12.41 -15.90
CA ILE A 73 -28.43 11.65 -14.72
C ILE A 73 -29.70 10.87 -15.05
N TYR A 74 -29.64 9.55 -14.89
CA TYR A 74 -30.78 8.66 -15.07
C TYR A 74 -31.38 8.28 -13.71
N LEU A 75 -32.69 8.46 -13.56
CA LEU A 75 -33.49 8.02 -12.42
C LEU A 75 -34.41 6.89 -12.88
N ASN A 76 -33.84 5.70 -13.06
CA ASN A 76 -34.53 4.55 -13.67
C ASN A 76 -35.84 4.16 -12.97
N ASP A 77 -35.86 4.22 -11.63
CA ASP A 77 -37.06 3.89 -10.84
C ASP A 77 -38.25 4.81 -11.15
N LEU A 78 -37.96 6.06 -11.51
CA LEU A 78 -38.96 7.09 -11.81
C LEU A 78 -39.19 7.26 -13.30
N LYS A 79 -38.39 6.59 -14.15
CA LYS A 79 -38.30 6.86 -15.60
C LYS A 79 -38.12 8.35 -15.90
N GLU A 80 -37.24 9.01 -15.14
CA GLU A 80 -36.90 10.41 -15.33
C GLU A 80 -35.41 10.56 -15.69
N PHE A 81 -35.05 11.59 -16.45
CA PHE A 81 -33.64 11.94 -16.69
C PHE A 81 -33.43 13.45 -16.68
N GLY A 82 -32.23 13.88 -16.28
CA GLY A 82 -31.80 15.28 -16.35
C GLY A 82 -30.49 15.43 -17.11
N GLU A 83 -30.36 16.52 -17.86
CA GLU A 83 -29.16 16.86 -18.65
C GLU A 83 -28.65 18.26 -18.31
N SER A 84 -27.34 18.44 -18.22
CA SER A 84 -26.75 19.77 -18.07
C SER A 84 -27.12 20.69 -19.24
N ASN A 85 -27.44 21.95 -18.95
CA ASN A 85 -27.98 22.88 -19.95
C ASN A 85 -26.97 23.36 -20.99
N GLU A 86 -25.67 23.34 -20.67
CA GLU A 86 -24.62 23.87 -21.54
C GLU A 86 -23.55 22.80 -21.77
N PRO A 87 -23.16 22.54 -23.02
CA PRO A 87 -22.03 21.68 -23.32
C PRO A 87 -20.72 22.29 -22.83
N GLN A 88 -19.86 21.45 -22.25
CA GLN A 88 -18.60 21.87 -21.64
C GLN A 88 -17.44 20.99 -22.11
N ILE A 89 -16.22 21.46 -21.86
CA ILE A 89 -15.03 20.64 -22.06
C ILE A 89 -14.69 19.96 -20.73
N PHE A 90 -14.64 18.64 -20.72
CA PHE A 90 -14.24 17.86 -19.54
C PHE A 90 -12.82 17.35 -19.71
N LEU A 91 -11.98 17.66 -18.71
CA LEU A 91 -10.69 17.01 -18.49
C LEU A 91 -10.86 15.97 -17.39
N ILE A 92 -11.01 14.71 -17.79
CA ILE A 92 -11.31 13.59 -16.90
C ILE A 92 -10.01 12.85 -16.60
N ARG A 93 -9.71 12.63 -15.32
CA ARG A 93 -8.58 11.77 -14.93
C ARG A 93 -8.93 10.30 -15.11
N GLY A 94 -8.02 9.52 -15.68
CA GLY A 94 -8.24 8.11 -16.01
C GLY A 94 -8.52 7.22 -14.80
N GLU A 95 -7.98 7.55 -13.62
CA GLU A 95 -8.30 6.84 -12.37
C GLU A 95 -9.80 6.91 -11.97
N ASN A 96 -10.50 7.95 -12.45
CA ASN A 96 -11.92 8.18 -12.19
C ASN A 96 -12.82 7.57 -13.27
N VAL A 97 -12.25 7.13 -14.39
CA VAL A 97 -13.00 6.49 -15.48
C VAL A 97 -13.29 5.04 -15.09
N VAL A 98 -14.57 4.67 -15.08
CA VAL A 98 -15.03 3.30 -14.86
C VAL A 98 -15.24 2.59 -16.19
N MET A 99 -15.91 3.27 -17.12
CA MET A 99 -16.26 2.73 -18.42
C MET A 99 -16.32 3.85 -19.45
N VAL A 100 -15.85 3.55 -20.67
CA VAL A 100 -16.05 4.38 -21.86
C VAL A 100 -16.63 3.50 -22.94
N GLY A 101 -17.59 4.01 -23.68
CA GLY A 101 -18.14 3.32 -24.85
C GLY A 101 -18.57 4.29 -25.93
N GLU A 102 -18.42 3.87 -27.18
CA GLU A 102 -18.96 4.60 -28.32
C GLU A 102 -20.48 4.57 -28.31
N LEU A 103 -21.09 5.70 -28.64
CA LEU A 103 -22.53 5.84 -28.77
C LEU A 103 -22.93 5.82 -30.23
N ASP A 104 -23.91 4.99 -30.52
CA ASP A 104 -24.66 5.04 -31.77
C ASP A 104 -25.66 6.20 -31.70
N ILE A 105 -25.37 7.27 -32.45
CA ILE A 105 -26.12 8.54 -32.40
C ILE A 105 -27.60 8.30 -32.73
N ASP A 106 -27.89 7.37 -33.63
CA ASP A 106 -29.25 7.10 -34.10
C ASP A 106 -30.09 6.35 -33.05
N LYS A 107 -29.45 5.58 -32.15
CA LYS A 107 -30.12 4.76 -31.13
C LYS A 107 -30.15 5.41 -29.75
N GLU A 108 -29.33 6.43 -29.51
CA GLU A 108 -29.28 7.10 -28.21
C GLU A 108 -30.63 7.73 -27.85
N ASP A 109 -31.27 8.38 -28.82
CA ASP A 109 -32.55 9.07 -28.64
C ASP A 109 -33.71 8.08 -28.41
N ASP A 110 -33.64 6.88 -29.01
CA ASP A 110 -34.67 5.84 -28.86
C ASP A 110 -34.86 5.43 -27.40
N VAL A 111 -33.76 5.33 -26.65
CA VAL A 111 -33.77 4.92 -25.24
C VAL A 111 -34.38 6.01 -24.34
N LEU A 112 -34.27 7.27 -24.75
CA LEU A 112 -34.78 8.42 -23.99
C LEU A 112 -36.30 8.60 -24.14
N ASN A 113 -36.93 8.02 -25.16
CA ASN A 113 -38.37 8.11 -25.37
C ASN A 113 -39.20 7.55 -24.20
N ASP A 114 -38.65 6.58 -23.47
CA ASP A 114 -39.29 5.98 -22.29
C ASP A 114 -39.13 6.83 -21.02
N TYR A 115 -38.38 7.93 -21.08
CA TYR A 115 -38.03 8.76 -19.94
C TYR A 115 -38.60 10.19 -20.06
N THR A 116 -38.99 10.75 -18.92
CA THR A 116 -39.41 12.16 -18.82
C THR A 116 -38.22 13.04 -18.48
N LYS A 117 -37.96 14.06 -19.31
CA LYS A 117 -36.91 15.05 -19.05
C LYS A 117 -37.31 15.98 -17.91
N ILE A 118 -36.43 16.12 -16.91
CA ILE A 118 -36.57 17.04 -15.78
C ILE A 118 -35.39 18.01 -15.73
N ASP A 119 -35.53 19.07 -14.93
CA ASP A 119 -34.43 20.02 -14.68
C ASP A 119 -33.21 19.31 -14.04
N PHE A 120 -32.01 19.65 -14.51
CA PHE A 120 -30.78 19.00 -14.06
C PHE A 120 -30.52 19.14 -12.56
N LYS A 121 -30.83 20.30 -11.96
CA LYS A 121 -30.63 20.51 -10.52
C LYS A 121 -31.62 19.67 -9.71
N LEU A 122 -32.83 19.50 -10.22
CA LEU A 122 -33.83 18.63 -9.63
C LEU A 122 -33.39 17.16 -9.71
N ALA A 123 -32.89 16.71 -10.86
CA ALA A 123 -32.35 15.37 -11.05
C ALA A 123 -31.18 15.09 -10.09
N GLN A 124 -30.23 16.02 -9.98
CA GLN A 124 -29.11 15.94 -9.03
C GLN A 124 -29.58 15.80 -7.57
N SER A 125 -30.61 16.56 -7.18
CA SER A 125 -31.15 16.52 -5.82
C SER A 125 -31.83 15.18 -5.52
N LYS A 126 -32.63 14.66 -6.46
CA LYS A 126 -33.27 13.34 -6.34
C LYS A 126 -32.24 12.20 -6.31
N TRP A 127 -31.23 12.25 -7.18
CA TRP A 127 -30.17 11.25 -7.22
C TRP A 127 -29.36 11.21 -5.92
N LYS A 128 -28.99 12.37 -5.36
CA LYS A 128 -28.32 12.44 -4.05
C LYS A 128 -29.15 11.84 -2.93
N LEU A 129 -30.48 12.04 -2.95
CA LEU A 129 -31.39 11.44 -1.97
C LEU A 129 -31.42 9.92 -2.09
N GLN A 130 -31.56 9.38 -3.31
CA GLN A 130 -31.53 7.94 -3.57
C GLN A 130 -30.20 7.29 -3.13
N GLN A 131 -29.07 7.93 -3.43
CA GLN A 131 -27.76 7.44 -2.98
C GLN A 131 -27.68 7.40 -1.46
N LYS A 132 -28.18 8.42 -0.76
CA LYS A 132 -28.22 8.44 0.70
C LYS A 132 -29.08 7.31 1.29
N GLU A 133 -30.24 7.05 0.69
CA GLU A 133 -31.11 5.93 1.09
C GLU A 133 -30.46 4.57 0.82
N LEU A 134 -29.84 4.37 -0.34
CA LEU A 134 -29.13 3.13 -0.69
C LEU A 134 -27.96 2.85 0.26
N VAL A 135 -27.19 3.88 0.61
CA VAL A 135 -26.10 3.78 1.60
C VAL A 135 -26.67 3.43 2.98
N SER A 136 -27.77 4.06 3.40
CA SER A 136 -28.44 3.72 4.67
C SER A 136 -28.94 2.28 4.69
N LYS A 137 -29.56 1.83 3.60
CA LYS A 137 -30.06 0.46 3.47
C LYS A 137 -28.94 -0.56 3.49
N HIS A 138 -27.84 -0.32 2.76
CA HIS A 138 -26.64 -1.16 2.83
C HIS A 138 -26.08 -1.22 4.25
N SER A 139 -26.01 -0.07 4.94
CA SER A 139 -25.57 -0.04 6.34
C SER A 139 -26.45 -0.93 7.22
N ASP A 140 -27.77 -0.87 7.07
CA ASP A 140 -28.71 -1.69 7.85
C ASP A 140 -28.65 -3.18 7.49
N GLU A 141 -28.55 -3.52 6.20
CA GLU A 141 -28.34 -4.89 5.75
C GLU A 141 -27.04 -5.46 6.33
N GLN A 142 -25.98 -4.66 6.36
CA GLN A 142 -24.71 -5.09 6.93
C GLN A 142 -24.79 -5.25 8.46
N LYS A 143 -25.56 -4.41 9.19
CA LYS A 143 -25.84 -4.64 10.62
C LYS A 143 -26.56 -5.96 10.85
N ILE A 144 -27.50 -6.32 9.96
CA ILE A 144 -28.20 -7.61 10.02
C ILE A 144 -27.23 -8.77 9.74
N MET A 145 -26.38 -8.64 8.72
CA MET A 145 -25.35 -9.63 8.39
C MET A 145 -24.37 -9.83 9.56
N PHE A 146 -24.00 -8.75 10.25
CA PHE A 146 -23.16 -8.80 11.44
C PHE A 146 -23.86 -9.54 12.58
N LYS A 147 -25.11 -9.20 12.87
CA LYS A 147 -25.91 -9.86 13.92
C LYS A 147 -26.03 -11.38 13.68
N ASN A 148 -26.06 -11.79 12.41
CA ASN A 148 -26.15 -13.18 12.01
C ASN A 148 -24.78 -13.87 11.84
N GLY A 149 -23.67 -13.17 12.09
CA GLY A 149 -22.31 -13.73 12.04
C GLY A 149 -21.74 -13.95 10.64
N TYR A 150 -22.36 -13.38 9.60
CA TYR A 150 -21.88 -13.50 8.22
C TYR A 150 -20.71 -12.55 7.91
N ILE A 151 -20.57 -11.46 8.67
CA ILE A 151 -19.46 -10.50 8.56
C ILE A 151 -18.88 -10.21 9.95
N GLY A 152 -17.57 -9.93 10.00
CA GLY A 152 -16.91 -9.43 11.22
C GLY A 152 -17.33 -8.00 11.53
N SER A 153 -17.26 -7.60 12.80
CA SER A 153 -17.73 -6.29 13.30
C SER A 153 -17.20 -5.11 12.50
N TYR A 154 -18.07 -4.11 12.30
CA TYR A 154 -17.74 -2.82 11.75
C TYR A 154 -16.55 -2.16 12.44
N LEU A 155 -15.76 -1.45 11.64
CA LEU A 155 -14.61 -0.65 12.03
C LEU A 155 -14.99 0.72 12.62
N ALA A 156 -16.25 1.12 12.52
CA ALA A 156 -16.68 2.49 12.83
C ALA A 156 -18.11 2.58 13.38
N ASP A 157 -18.60 1.55 14.07
CA ASP A 157 -19.79 1.77 14.91
C ASP A 157 -19.37 2.64 16.10
N GLU A 158 -19.97 3.83 16.14
CA GLU A 158 -19.67 4.94 17.03
C GLU A 158 -19.42 4.50 18.48
N ILE A 159 -18.17 4.63 18.89
CA ILE A 159 -17.76 4.43 20.27
C ILE A 159 -17.97 5.77 20.98
N PRO A 160 -18.73 5.83 22.10
CA PRO A 160 -19.03 7.07 22.82
C PRO A 160 -17.80 7.93 23.16
N ASP A 161 -16.63 7.29 23.28
CA ASP A 161 -15.37 7.91 23.66
C ASP A 161 -14.47 8.29 22.46
N GLY A 162 -14.89 8.05 21.21
CA GLY A 162 -14.12 8.40 20.01
C GLY A 162 -12.92 7.49 19.68
N HIS A 163 -12.82 6.33 20.34
CA HIS A 163 -11.79 5.33 20.09
C HIS A 163 -12.17 4.38 18.95
N VAL A 164 -11.20 3.70 18.32
CA VAL A 164 -11.46 2.62 17.35
C VAL A 164 -10.90 1.31 17.90
N PHE A 165 -11.73 0.53 18.59
CA PHE A 165 -11.28 -0.66 19.33
C PHE A 165 -10.54 -1.70 18.47
N GLN A 166 -10.91 -1.86 17.19
CA GLN A 166 -10.23 -2.80 16.30
C GLN A 166 -8.75 -2.44 16.08
N VAL A 167 -8.42 -1.14 16.04
CA VAL A 167 -7.04 -0.67 15.95
C VAL A 167 -6.31 -0.92 17.26
N GLU A 168 -6.97 -0.70 18.41
CA GLU A 168 -6.40 -1.00 19.72
C GLU A 168 -6.12 -2.49 19.91
N TYR A 169 -7.02 -3.36 19.46
CA TYR A 169 -6.82 -4.81 19.46
C TYR A 169 -5.71 -5.25 18.52
N ALA A 170 -5.58 -4.61 17.36
CA ALA A 170 -4.45 -4.84 16.46
C ALA A 170 -3.12 -4.44 17.13
N LEU A 171 -3.08 -3.32 17.86
CA LEU A 171 -1.91 -2.92 18.65
C LEU A 171 -1.60 -3.90 19.78
N GLU A 172 -2.60 -4.49 20.42
CA GLU A 172 -2.38 -5.58 21.38
C GLU A 172 -1.79 -6.84 20.73
N ALA A 173 -2.17 -7.15 19.48
CA ALA A 173 -1.54 -8.22 18.72
C ALA A 173 -0.06 -7.92 18.40
N VAL A 174 0.27 -6.65 18.11
CA VAL A 174 1.67 -6.20 17.93
C VAL A 174 2.48 -6.44 19.21
N LYS A 175 1.96 -6.08 20.38
CA LYS A 175 2.63 -6.29 21.68
C LYS A 175 2.92 -7.75 22.00
N ARG A 176 2.19 -8.69 21.39
CA ARG A 176 2.44 -10.15 21.51
C ARG A 176 3.50 -10.66 20.53
N GLY A 177 3.85 -9.89 19.50
CA GLY A 177 4.91 -10.21 18.55
C GLY A 177 6.30 -10.15 19.17
N THR A 178 7.28 -10.86 18.60
CA THR A 178 8.69 -10.76 19.06
C THR A 178 9.23 -9.35 18.84
N CYS A 179 10.21 -8.97 19.67
CA CYS A 179 10.79 -7.64 19.64
C CYS A 179 11.59 -7.40 18.35
N ALA A 180 11.50 -6.18 17.79
CA ALA A 180 12.35 -5.71 16.72
C ALA A 180 12.81 -4.29 17.00
N VAL A 181 14.05 -3.98 16.62
CA VAL A 181 14.75 -2.73 16.91
C VAL A 181 15.39 -2.21 15.64
N GLY A 182 15.27 -0.90 15.40
CA GLY A 182 15.97 -0.19 14.35
C GLY A 182 16.82 0.94 14.94
N VAL A 183 18.08 1.03 14.53
CA VAL A 183 19.01 2.08 14.99
C VAL A 183 19.70 2.68 13.77
N LYS A 184 19.66 4.01 13.64
CA LYS A 184 20.45 4.75 12.65
C LYS A 184 21.77 5.21 13.25
N GLY A 185 22.85 4.97 12.51
CA GLY A 185 24.15 5.64 12.68
C GLY A 185 24.33 6.72 11.60
N LYS A 186 25.59 7.05 11.28
CA LYS A 186 25.93 8.09 10.28
C LYS A 186 25.71 7.64 8.84
N GLU A 187 26.29 6.51 8.45
CA GLU A 187 26.19 5.91 7.11
C GLU A 187 25.76 4.44 7.21
N ILE A 188 24.96 4.13 8.23
CA ILE A 188 24.53 2.77 8.55
C ILE A 188 23.14 2.80 9.17
N VAL A 189 22.32 1.82 8.84
CA VAL A 189 21.12 1.51 9.61
C VAL A 189 21.10 0.01 9.92
N VAL A 190 20.84 -0.30 11.19
CA VAL A 190 20.82 -1.67 11.71
C VAL A 190 19.40 -2.03 12.06
N LEU A 191 18.91 -3.14 11.51
CA LEU A 191 17.69 -3.79 11.93
C LEU A 191 18.05 -5.06 12.70
N ALA A 192 17.58 -5.18 13.92
CA ALA A 192 17.77 -6.35 14.76
C ALA A 192 16.40 -6.87 15.23
N CYS A 193 16.19 -8.18 15.22
CA CYS A 193 14.97 -8.76 15.75
C CYS A 193 15.22 -10.02 16.56
N GLU A 194 14.37 -10.21 17.56
CA GLU A 194 14.28 -11.45 18.31
C GLU A 194 13.70 -12.55 17.43
N ARG A 195 14.50 -13.60 17.24
CA ARG A 195 14.07 -14.88 16.67
C ARG A 195 13.65 -15.80 17.80
N ARG A 196 12.44 -16.34 17.74
CA ARG A 196 12.02 -17.39 18.68
C ARG A 196 12.93 -18.60 18.50
N THR A 197 13.37 -19.17 19.63
CA THR A 197 14.08 -20.43 19.66
C THR A 197 13.31 -21.46 18.85
N THR A 198 13.90 -21.91 17.74
CA THR A 198 13.30 -22.96 16.92
C THR A 198 13.27 -24.25 17.70
N LEU A 199 12.16 -24.98 17.60
CA LEU A 199 12.09 -26.34 18.13
C LEU A 199 13.16 -27.20 17.43
N LYS A 200 13.74 -28.18 18.13
CA LYS A 200 14.84 -29.01 17.57
C LYS A 200 14.49 -29.70 16.25
N LEU A 201 13.20 -29.90 15.97
CA LEU A 201 12.68 -30.54 14.76
C LEU A 201 12.36 -29.54 13.63
N GLN A 202 12.44 -28.24 13.90
CA GLN A 202 12.14 -27.19 12.94
C GLN A 202 13.40 -26.82 12.15
N ASP A 203 13.32 -26.89 10.82
CA ASP A 203 14.43 -26.46 9.96
C ASP A 203 14.53 -24.93 9.96
N THR A 204 15.67 -24.43 10.44
CA THR A 204 15.98 -23.00 10.52
C THR A 204 16.18 -22.38 9.14
N ARG A 205 16.56 -23.18 8.13
CA ARG A 205 16.80 -22.70 6.76
C ARG A 205 15.53 -22.34 6.02
N THR A 206 14.43 -23.03 6.33
CA THR A 206 13.12 -22.79 5.71
C THR A 206 12.24 -21.89 6.56
N THR A 207 12.63 -21.62 7.81
CA THR A 207 11.89 -20.73 8.71
C THR A 207 12.05 -19.29 8.21
N PRO A 208 10.95 -18.59 7.89
CA PRO A 208 11.03 -17.23 7.37
C PRO A 208 11.70 -16.26 8.35
N SER A 209 12.65 -15.50 7.83
CA SER A 209 13.19 -14.33 8.53
C SER A 209 12.10 -13.27 8.74
N LYS A 210 12.21 -12.54 9.84
CA LYS A 210 11.37 -11.34 10.06
C LYS A 210 11.87 -10.12 9.31
N ILE A 211 13.17 -10.06 9.01
CA ILE A 211 13.78 -8.97 8.25
C ILE A 211 13.68 -9.33 6.77
N ASN A 212 12.82 -8.63 6.05
CA ASN A 212 12.50 -8.92 4.66
C ASN A 212 13.04 -7.81 3.75
N LYS A 213 13.69 -8.21 2.65
CA LYS A 213 14.02 -7.27 1.57
C LYS A 213 12.74 -6.94 0.80
N VAL A 214 12.45 -5.64 0.67
CA VAL A 214 11.39 -5.14 -0.21
C VAL A 214 11.98 -4.77 -1.58
N ASP A 215 13.15 -4.13 -1.57
CA ASP A 215 13.98 -3.86 -2.75
C ASP A 215 15.47 -3.95 -2.34
N ASN A 216 16.39 -3.67 -3.25
CA ASN A 216 17.84 -3.74 -3.02
C ASN A 216 18.39 -2.67 -2.06
N HIS A 217 17.63 -1.60 -1.83
CA HIS A 217 17.96 -0.49 -0.91
C HIS A 217 16.99 -0.39 0.27
N VAL A 218 16.00 -1.30 0.38
CA VAL A 218 14.93 -1.22 1.39
C VAL A 218 14.70 -2.54 2.10
N GLN A 219 14.72 -2.51 3.42
CA GLN A 219 14.31 -3.62 4.27
C GLN A 219 13.14 -3.23 5.17
N LEU A 220 12.32 -4.22 5.46
CA LEU A 220 11.17 -4.13 6.36
C LEU A 220 11.28 -5.23 7.40
N VAL A 221 11.19 -4.86 8.67
CA VAL A 221 11.01 -5.79 9.80
C VAL A 221 9.67 -5.52 10.46
N PHE A 222 9.02 -6.54 11.01
CA PHE A 222 7.68 -6.40 11.57
C PHE A 222 7.53 -7.11 12.93
N ALA A 223 6.57 -6.63 13.71
CA ALA A 223 6.07 -7.27 14.92
C ALA A 223 4.55 -7.41 14.85
N GLY A 224 4.05 -8.58 15.25
CA GLY A 224 2.63 -8.92 15.21
C GLY A 224 2.37 -10.24 14.50
N LEU A 225 1.23 -10.35 13.79
CA LEU A 225 0.81 -11.55 13.07
C LEU A 225 1.66 -11.81 11.80
N ASN A 226 2.29 -12.99 11.72
CA ASN A 226 3.15 -13.35 10.58
C ASN A 226 2.38 -13.45 9.24
N ALA A 227 1.12 -13.87 9.26
CA ALA A 227 0.31 -14.01 8.05
C ALA A 227 0.00 -12.63 7.43
N ASP A 228 -0.41 -11.68 8.27
CA ASP A 228 -0.66 -10.29 7.90
C ASP A 228 0.59 -9.64 7.30
N ALA A 229 1.77 -9.91 7.88
CA ALA A 229 3.04 -9.38 7.40
C ALA A 229 3.38 -9.81 5.97
N ARG A 230 3.11 -11.07 5.61
CA ARG A 230 3.36 -11.56 4.24
C ARG A 230 2.57 -10.77 3.21
N ILE A 231 1.29 -10.56 3.47
CA ILE A 231 0.41 -9.79 2.57
C ILE A 231 0.93 -8.35 2.41
N LEU A 232 1.34 -7.71 3.50
CA LEU A 232 1.82 -6.33 3.46
C LEU A 232 3.18 -6.20 2.77
N ILE A 233 4.10 -7.13 3.00
CA ILE A 233 5.41 -7.20 2.34
C ILE A 233 5.24 -7.41 0.83
N ASP A 234 4.36 -8.32 0.40
CA ASP A 234 4.17 -8.59 -1.02
C ASP A 234 3.53 -7.39 -1.73
N LYS A 235 2.56 -6.71 -1.11
CA LYS A 235 2.02 -5.44 -1.63
C LYS A 235 3.12 -4.37 -1.75
N ALA A 236 3.99 -4.24 -0.75
CA ALA A 236 5.10 -3.28 -0.77
C ALA A 236 6.12 -3.61 -1.88
N ARG A 237 6.41 -4.89 -2.14
CA ARG A 237 7.30 -5.33 -3.22
C ARG A 237 6.73 -5.00 -4.59
N VAL A 238 5.45 -5.31 -4.81
CA VAL A 238 4.77 -4.99 -6.07
C VAL A 238 4.78 -3.49 -6.30
N GLU A 239 4.48 -2.70 -5.27
CA GLU A 239 4.52 -1.24 -5.36
C GLU A 239 5.93 -0.71 -5.70
N ALA A 240 6.96 -1.23 -5.04
CA ALA A 240 8.34 -0.82 -5.30
C ALA A 240 8.75 -1.04 -6.77
N GLN A 241 8.37 -2.18 -7.33
CA GLN A 241 8.64 -2.47 -8.75
C GLN A 241 7.74 -1.66 -9.69
N SER A 242 6.48 -1.42 -9.33
CA SER A 242 5.54 -0.60 -10.11
C SER A 242 6.01 0.86 -10.20
N HIS A 243 6.45 1.44 -9.09
CA HIS A 243 7.04 2.78 -9.06
C HIS A 243 8.27 2.86 -9.96
N LYS A 244 9.19 1.90 -9.84
CA LYS A 244 10.38 1.83 -10.69
C LYS A 244 10.05 1.65 -12.17
N LEU A 245 9.04 0.87 -12.50
CA LEU A 245 8.58 0.71 -13.89
C LEU A 245 7.96 1.99 -14.45
N THR A 246 7.25 2.75 -13.61
CA THR A 246 6.50 3.94 -14.04
C THR A 246 7.37 5.19 -14.11
N LEU A 247 8.27 5.36 -13.14
CA LEU A 247 9.07 6.58 -12.96
C LEU A 247 10.55 6.38 -13.29
N GLU A 248 10.96 5.16 -13.66
CA GLU A 248 12.35 4.74 -13.90
C GLU A 248 13.31 4.88 -12.70
N ASP A 249 12.85 5.50 -11.61
CA ASP A 249 13.58 5.66 -10.36
C ASP A 249 13.10 4.67 -9.27
N PRO A 250 14.03 4.16 -8.43
CA PRO A 250 13.65 3.35 -7.28
C PRO A 250 12.84 4.16 -6.26
N VAL A 251 12.00 3.48 -5.48
CA VAL A 251 11.19 4.14 -4.43
C VAL A 251 12.04 4.84 -3.39
N THR A 252 11.62 6.02 -2.93
CA THR A 252 12.15 6.58 -1.69
C THR A 252 11.60 5.82 -0.49
N ILE A 253 12.37 5.77 0.61
CA ILE A 253 11.95 5.09 1.84
C ILE A 253 10.67 5.72 2.40
N GLU A 254 10.54 7.04 2.30
CA GLU A 254 9.35 7.76 2.76
C GLU A 254 8.12 7.42 1.90
N TYR A 255 8.25 7.41 0.57
CA TYR A 255 7.15 7.05 -0.33
C TYR A 255 6.62 5.66 -0.03
N LEU A 256 7.52 4.67 0.06
CA LEU A 256 7.14 3.29 0.34
C LEU A 256 6.48 3.17 1.72
N THR A 257 7.00 3.88 2.72
CA THR A 257 6.41 3.92 4.07
C THR A 257 4.99 4.47 4.02
N LYS A 258 4.77 5.58 3.32
CA LYS A 258 3.45 6.20 3.15
C LYS A 258 2.48 5.25 2.44
N TYR A 259 2.94 4.52 1.42
CA TYR A 259 2.14 3.50 0.75
C TYR A 259 1.72 2.39 1.71
N VAL A 260 2.67 1.82 2.47
CA VAL A 260 2.42 0.75 3.44
C VAL A 260 1.41 1.21 4.50
N ALA A 261 1.60 2.42 5.03
CA ALA A 261 0.69 3.02 6.00
C ALA A 261 -0.72 3.25 5.39
N GLY A 262 -0.79 3.68 4.13
CA GLY A 262 -2.05 3.81 3.37
C GLY A 262 -2.75 2.48 3.13
N VAL A 263 -2.01 1.37 2.92
CA VAL A 263 -2.60 0.02 2.87
C VAL A 263 -3.20 -0.35 4.23
N GLN A 264 -2.48 -0.11 5.33
CA GLN A 264 -2.99 -0.39 6.69
C GLN A 264 -4.25 0.44 6.99
N GLN A 265 -4.21 1.74 6.67
CA GLN A 265 -5.33 2.66 6.82
C GLN A 265 -6.57 2.19 6.05
N ARG A 266 -6.40 1.76 4.79
CA ARG A 266 -7.55 1.33 3.96
C ARG A 266 -8.28 0.15 4.56
N TYR A 267 -7.54 -0.80 5.15
CA TYR A 267 -8.13 -1.95 5.86
C TYR A 267 -8.76 -1.57 7.21
N THR A 268 -8.46 -0.38 7.72
CA THR A 268 -9.10 0.19 8.91
C THR A 268 -10.37 0.97 8.56
N GLN A 269 -10.54 1.44 7.32
CA GLN A 269 -11.74 2.17 6.90
C GLN A 269 -12.71 1.34 6.04
N SER A 270 -12.22 0.26 5.42
CA SER A 270 -13.04 -0.57 4.52
C SER A 270 -13.83 -1.62 5.30
N GLY A 271 -15.16 -1.59 5.16
CA GLY A 271 -16.04 -2.62 5.72
C GLY A 271 -15.72 -4.03 5.18
N GLY A 272 -16.00 -5.06 5.99
CA GLY A 272 -15.75 -6.46 5.63
C GLY A 272 -14.27 -6.89 5.74
N THR A 273 -13.38 -6.00 6.15
CA THR A 273 -11.98 -6.31 6.44
C THR A 273 -11.64 -6.00 7.90
N ARG A 274 -10.53 -6.56 8.38
CA ARG A 274 -9.96 -6.20 9.69
C ARG A 274 -8.63 -5.48 9.49
N PRO A 275 -8.21 -4.63 10.43
CA PRO A 275 -6.91 -3.98 10.37
C PRO A 275 -5.79 -5.02 10.43
N PHE A 276 -4.65 -4.66 9.86
CA PHE A 276 -3.44 -5.48 9.97
C PHE A 276 -2.97 -5.51 11.42
N GLY A 277 -2.79 -6.70 11.97
CA GLY A 277 -2.28 -6.91 13.33
C GLY A 277 -0.76 -6.81 13.43
N ILE A 278 -0.16 -5.85 12.71
CA ILE A 278 1.30 -5.66 12.66
C ILE A 278 1.70 -4.19 12.70
N SER A 279 2.85 -3.92 13.31
CA SER A 279 3.63 -2.71 13.10
C SER A 279 4.88 -3.07 12.32
N THR A 280 5.39 -2.13 11.53
CA THR A 280 6.60 -2.33 10.74
C THR A 280 7.65 -1.28 11.08
N LEU A 281 8.92 -1.64 10.98
CA LEU A 281 10.03 -0.72 10.83
C LEU A 281 10.56 -0.88 9.42
N ILE A 282 10.55 0.21 8.67
CA ILE A 282 11.03 0.28 7.28
C ILE A 282 12.30 1.12 7.30
N ALA A 283 13.38 0.54 6.79
CA ALA A 283 14.68 1.19 6.78
C ALA A 283 15.38 1.01 5.44
N GLY A 284 16.27 1.95 5.12
CA GLY A 284 17.04 1.92 3.90
C GLY A 284 17.73 3.24 3.63
N PHE A 285 18.18 3.39 2.39
CA PHE A 285 18.80 4.60 1.85
C PHE A 285 18.09 4.96 0.56
N ASP A 286 17.82 6.24 0.34
CA ASP A 286 17.34 6.69 -0.96
C ASP A 286 18.46 6.59 -2.00
N ASP A 287 18.09 6.56 -3.28
CA ASP A 287 19.08 6.46 -4.35
C ASP A 287 19.95 7.73 -4.38
N ASN A 288 21.26 7.54 -4.49
CA ASN A 288 22.29 8.60 -4.41
C ASN A 288 22.30 9.39 -3.08
N ASP A 289 21.70 8.84 -2.01
CA ASP A 289 21.74 9.42 -0.66
C ASP A 289 22.53 8.52 0.30
N ASN A 290 23.36 9.14 1.14
CA ASN A 290 24.11 8.45 2.19
C ASN A 290 23.42 8.54 3.56
N ILE A 291 22.29 9.24 3.65
CA ILE A 291 21.57 9.45 4.90
C ILE A 291 20.66 8.23 5.17
N PRO A 292 20.86 7.50 6.28
CA PRO A 292 19.99 6.40 6.64
C PRO A 292 18.59 6.91 6.99
N LYS A 293 17.57 6.16 6.53
CA LYS A 293 16.16 6.43 6.83
C LYS A 293 15.59 5.26 7.62
N LEU A 294 14.79 5.59 8.63
CA LEU A 294 14.11 4.63 9.51
C LEU A 294 12.73 5.19 9.84
N TYR A 295 11.70 4.47 9.44
CA TYR A 295 10.32 4.80 9.69
C TYR A 295 9.61 3.67 10.42
N GLN A 296 8.58 4.03 11.18
CA GLN A 296 7.65 3.08 11.77
C GLN A 296 6.29 3.26 11.13
N THR A 297 5.57 2.17 10.87
CA THR A 297 4.13 2.19 10.62
C THR A 297 3.36 1.41 11.68
N GLU A 298 2.11 1.81 11.91
CA GLU A 298 1.20 1.19 12.88
C GLU A 298 -0.10 0.70 12.23
N PRO A 299 -0.84 -0.23 12.86
CA PRO A 299 -2.15 -0.69 12.37
C PRO A 299 -3.15 0.42 12.03
N SER A 300 -3.03 1.58 12.69
CA SER A 300 -3.84 2.78 12.43
C SER A 300 -3.59 3.40 11.04
N GLY A 301 -2.46 3.07 10.40
CA GLY A 301 -1.99 3.72 9.19
C GLY A 301 -1.24 5.03 9.43
N ILE A 302 -0.88 5.33 10.68
CA ILE A 302 0.06 6.41 11.00
C ILE A 302 1.48 5.91 10.73
N TYR A 303 2.33 6.81 10.21
CA TYR A 303 3.75 6.58 10.09
C TYR A 303 4.56 7.77 10.60
N SER A 304 5.74 7.49 11.14
CA SER A 304 6.65 8.48 11.72
C SER A 304 8.10 8.13 11.45
N SER A 305 8.96 9.13 11.28
CA SER A 305 10.42 8.97 11.16
C SER A 305 11.05 8.89 12.55
N TRP A 306 12.04 8.02 12.72
CA TRP A 306 12.71 7.78 13.99
C TRP A 306 14.22 7.80 13.85
N LYS A 307 14.92 8.20 14.92
CA LYS A 307 16.38 8.05 15.00
C LYS A 307 16.78 6.63 15.40
N ALA A 308 16.16 6.12 16.46
CA ALA A 308 16.11 4.72 16.84
C ALA A 308 14.70 4.41 17.33
N ASN A 309 14.25 3.16 17.15
CA ASN A 309 12.93 2.76 17.60
C ASN A 309 12.86 1.24 17.87
N ALA A 310 11.87 0.82 18.66
CA ALA A 310 11.59 -0.58 18.93
C ALA A 310 10.08 -0.87 18.88
N ILE A 311 9.72 -2.02 18.33
CA ILE A 311 8.35 -2.53 18.22
C ILE A 311 8.25 -3.96 18.78
N GLY A 312 7.02 -4.43 19.04
CA GLY A 312 6.76 -5.76 19.57
C GLY A 312 6.78 -5.84 21.10
N ARG A 313 6.96 -7.05 21.63
CA ARG A 313 6.98 -7.34 23.07
C ARG A 313 8.06 -6.51 23.77
N SER A 314 7.70 -5.95 24.93
CA SER A 314 8.61 -5.17 25.79
C SER A 314 9.28 -3.98 25.10
N SER A 315 8.72 -3.48 23.99
CA SER A 315 9.27 -2.34 23.24
C SER A 315 9.44 -1.07 24.09
N LYS A 316 8.59 -0.87 25.11
CA LYS A 316 8.71 0.25 26.06
C LYS A 316 10.05 0.23 26.79
N THR A 317 10.45 -0.91 27.35
CA THR A 317 11.73 -1.06 28.07
C THR A 317 12.92 -0.83 27.13
N VAL A 318 12.83 -1.33 25.89
CA VAL A 318 13.87 -1.13 24.88
C VAL A 318 13.97 0.34 24.46
N ARG A 319 12.84 1.03 24.29
CA ARG A 319 12.84 2.48 24.01
C ARG A 319 13.44 3.30 25.14
N GLU A 320 13.09 3.01 26.39
CA GLU A 320 13.70 3.68 27.56
C GLU A 320 15.22 3.43 27.65
N PHE A 321 15.69 2.25 27.22
CA PHE A 321 17.11 1.97 27.09
C PHE A 321 17.74 2.80 25.96
N LEU A 322 17.12 2.82 24.77
CA LEU A 322 17.60 3.60 23.64
C LEU A 322 17.65 5.09 24.00
N GLU A 323 16.60 5.67 24.57
CA GLU A 323 16.56 7.08 25.00
C GLU A 323 17.75 7.47 25.89
N LYS A 324 18.22 6.58 26.77
CA LYS A 324 19.36 6.86 27.68
C LYS A 324 20.74 6.65 27.06
N ASN A 325 20.84 5.79 26.04
CA ASN A 325 22.11 5.36 25.47
C ASN A 325 22.33 5.91 24.05
N TYR A 326 21.31 6.57 23.49
CA TYR A 326 21.36 7.10 22.15
C TYR A 326 21.98 8.50 22.13
N ASP A 327 21.95 9.32 23.18
CA ASP A 327 22.25 10.79 23.17
C ASP A 327 23.52 11.36 22.45
N ASN A 328 24.47 10.56 21.94
CA ASN A 328 25.71 11.02 21.27
C ASN A 328 25.75 10.71 19.75
N ILE A 329 24.75 11.13 18.97
CA ILE A 329 24.40 10.53 17.64
C ILE A 329 25.06 11.07 16.38
N GLU A 330 25.69 12.24 16.37
CA GLU A 330 26.09 12.79 15.06
C GLU A 330 27.28 12.05 14.41
N ASP A 331 27.95 11.15 15.15
CA ASP A 331 29.07 10.33 14.67
C ASP A 331 29.10 8.90 15.26
N LEU A 332 27.95 8.27 15.54
CA LEU A 332 27.97 6.85 15.94
C LEU A 332 28.64 6.02 14.84
N ASN A 333 29.79 5.44 15.17
CA ASN A 333 30.52 4.58 14.26
C ASN A 333 29.70 3.32 13.93
N ASP A 334 30.03 2.65 12.83
CA ASP A 334 29.32 1.44 12.40
C ASP A 334 29.25 0.37 13.49
N ASP A 335 30.39 0.12 14.15
CA ASP A 335 30.51 -0.87 15.22
C ASP A 335 29.74 -0.46 16.48
N GLU A 336 29.71 0.84 16.79
CA GLU A 336 28.97 1.37 17.94
C GLU A 336 27.46 1.28 17.71
N THR A 337 27.01 1.61 16.50
CA THR A 337 25.61 1.47 16.09
C THR A 337 25.15 0.02 16.19
N LEU A 338 25.97 -0.91 15.71
CA LEU A 338 25.71 -2.35 15.79
C LEU A 338 25.68 -2.84 17.24
N LYS A 339 26.66 -2.46 18.06
CA LYS A 339 26.70 -2.79 19.50
C LYS A 339 25.48 -2.23 20.23
N LEU A 340 25.03 -1.01 19.90
CA LEU A 340 23.86 -0.40 20.52
C LEU A 340 22.57 -1.16 20.19
N ALA A 341 22.38 -1.56 18.93
CA ALA A 341 21.22 -2.36 18.52
C ALA A 341 21.17 -3.71 19.27
N ILE A 342 22.33 -4.38 19.43
CA ILE A 342 22.43 -5.64 20.17
C ILE A 342 22.20 -5.43 21.67
N LYS A 343 22.82 -4.40 22.28
CA LYS A 343 22.62 -4.05 23.69
C LYS A 343 21.13 -3.80 23.99
N ALA A 344 20.44 -3.09 23.09
CA ALA A 344 19.02 -2.81 23.21
C ALA A 344 18.15 -4.08 23.16
N LEU A 345 18.46 -5.02 22.27
CA LEU A 345 17.72 -6.28 22.16
C LEU A 345 17.99 -7.23 23.35
N LEU A 346 19.20 -7.21 23.90
CA LEU A 346 19.58 -7.99 25.09
C LEU A 346 18.87 -7.55 26.39
N GLU A 347 18.21 -6.39 26.41
CA GLU A 347 17.33 -6.00 27.54
C GLU A 347 16.06 -6.86 27.62
N VAL A 348 15.69 -7.56 26.53
CA VAL A 348 14.50 -8.42 26.45
C VAL A 348 14.86 -9.88 26.22
N VAL A 349 15.93 -10.16 25.47
CA VAL A 349 16.35 -11.53 25.13
C VAL A 349 17.23 -12.11 26.24
N GLN A 350 16.72 -13.14 26.93
CA GLN A 350 17.37 -13.70 28.13
C GLN A 350 18.58 -14.59 27.84
N THR A 351 18.72 -15.18 26.65
CA THR A 351 19.85 -16.08 26.32
C THR A 351 20.13 -16.19 24.82
N GLY A 352 21.41 -16.07 24.46
CA GLY A 352 22.01 -16.66 23.25
C GLY A 352 21.96 -15.82 21.97
N SER A 353 23.11 -15.70 21.31
CA SER A 353 23.28 -15.18 19.95
C SER A 353 22.36 -15.86 18.92
N SER A 354 21.96 -17.11 19.17
CA SER A 354 21.07 -17.90 18.31
C SER A 354 19.63 -17.38 18.22
N ASN A 355 19.19 -16.55 19.16
CA ASN A 355 17.86 -15.96 19.20
C ASN A 355 17.82 -14.53 18.65
N ILE A 356 18.92 -14.08 18.04
CA ILE A 356 19.07 -12.75 17.49
C ILE A 356 19.31 -12.88 15.99
N GLU A 357 18.61 -12.07 15.21
CA GLU A 357 18.85 -11.89 13.79
C GLU A 357 19.13 -10.42 13.50
N ILE A 358 20.17 -10.15 12.72
CA ILE A 358 20.65 -8.79 12.45
C ILE A 358 20.90 -8.63 10.96
N SER A 359 20.41 -7.50 10.43
CA SER A 359 20.75 -7.01 9.12
C SER A 359 21.32 -5.61 9.21
N ILE A 360 22.43 -5.40 8.51
CA ILE A 360 23.09 -4.12 8.37
C ILE A 360 22.85 -3.62 6.94
N MET A 361 22.44 -2.37 6.82
CA MET A 361 22.39 -1.66 5.55
C MET A 361 23.36 -0.49 5.56
N LYS A 362 24.05 -0.31 4.44
CA LYS A 362 24.92 0.83 4.14
C LYS A 362 24.50 1.47 2.80
N PRO A 363 24.97 2.70 2.49
CA PRO A 363 24.77 3.32 1.18
C PRO A 363 25.20 2.41 0.02
N ASN A 364 24.74 2.73 -1.19
CA ASN A 364 25.03 1.96 -2.41
C ASN A 364 24.52 0.51 -2.39
N LYS A 365 23.32 0.29 -1.82
CA LYS A 365 22.57 -0.99 -1.91
C LYS A 365 23.31 -2.17 -1.23
N VAL A 366 24.09 -1.88 -0.20
CA VAL A 366 24.83 -2.89 0.56
C VAL A 366 23.94 -3.38 1.70
N ILE A 367 23.40 -4.59 1.56
CA ILE A 367 22.64 -5.28 2.61
C ILE A 367 23.39 -6.55 3.03
N LYS A 368 23.79 -6.63 4.31
CA LYS A 368 24.47 -7.79 4.89
C LYS A 368 23.69 -8.34 6.09
N PHE A 369 23.32 -9.60 6.02
CA PHE A 369 22.88 -10.37 7.20
C PHE A 369 24.10 -10.88 7.95
N LEU A 370 24.12 -10.73 9.27
CA LEU A 370 25.20 -11.26 10.09
C LEU A 370 25.00 -12.74 10.37
N ASN A 371 26.10 -13.49 10.35
CA ASN A 371 26.10 -14.89 10.73
C ASN A 371 26.11 -15.05 12.26
N ASN A 372 25.67 -16.21 12.76
CA ASN A 372 25.63 -16.49 14.20
C ASN A 372 26.99 -16.29 14.89
N ASP A 373 28.10 -16.65 14.22
CA ASP A 373 29.46 -16.53 14.78
C ASP A 373 29.86 -15.06 14.96
N GLU A 374 29.50 -14.19 14.00
CA GLU A 374 29.74 -12.75 14.08
C GLU A 374 28.94 -12.13 15.22
N ILE A 375 27.66 -12.53 15.34
CA ILE A 375 26.78 -12.08 16.43
C ILE A 375 27.31 -12.55 17.78
N GLU A 376 27.73 -13.82 17.90
CA GLU A 376 28.26 -14.38 19.14
C GLU A 376 29.52 -13.66 19.61
N LYS A 377 30.42 -13.31 18.69
CA LYS A 377 31.62 -12.53 19.02
C LYS A 377 31.25 -11.18 19.63
N ILE A 378 30.32 -10.46 19.02
CA ILE A 378 29.90 -9.13 19.50
C ILE A 378 29.15 -9.23 20.83
N VAL A 379 28.31 -10.26 21.01
CA VAL A 379 27.60 -10.49 22.28
C VAL A 379 28.60 -10.75 23.42
N LYS A 380 29.63 -11.57 23.20
CA LYS A 380 30.69 -11.81 24.19
C LYS A 380 31.45 -10.53 24.56
N GLU A 381 31.78 -9.69 23.57
CA GLU A 381 32.40 -8.38 23.83
C GLU A 381 31.49 -7.49 24.70
N ILE A 382 30.18 -7.46 24.41
CA ILE A 382 29.20 -6.67 25.18
C ILE A 382 29.06 -7.19 26.61
N GLU A 383 29.06 -8.51 26.82
CA GLU A 383 29.01 -9.11 28.16
C GLU A 383 30.24 -8.75 29.01
N VAL A 384 31.43 -8.78 28.41
CA VAL A 384 32.67 -8.35 29.05
C VAL A 384 32.64 -6.85 29.39
N GLU A 385 32.21 -6.00 28.46
CA GLU A 385 32.03 -4.55 28.71
C GLU A 385 31.06 -4.29 29.87
N LYS A 386 29.89 -4.95 29.87
CA LYS A 386 28.87 -4.82 30.93
C LYS A 386 29.42 -5.25 32.29
N ALA A 387 30.21 -6.34 32.35
CA ALA A 387 30.84 -6.79 33.60
C ALA A 387 31.85 -5.77 34.14
N LEU A 388 32.72 -5.22 33.27
CA LEU A 388 33.69 -4.20 33.65
C LEU A 388 33.02 -2.90 34.12
N GLU A 389 31.93 -2.47 33.48
CA GLU A 389 31.16 -1.30 33.94
C GLU A 389 30.48 -1.52 35.28
N ALA A 390 29.95 -2.72 35.52
CA ALA A 390 29.34 -3.09 36.80
C ALA A 390 30.38 -3.06 37.93
N ASP A 391 31.61 -3.54 37.68
CA ASP A 391 32.69 -3.51 38.67
C ASP A 391 33.20 -2.10 38.92
N LYS A 392 33.32 -1.25 37.89
CA LYS A 392 33.60 0.19 38.06
C LYS A 392 32.54 0.92 38.88
N LYS A 393 31.25 0.60 38.69
CA LYS A 393 30.15 1.17 39.49
C LYS A 393 30.16 0.68 40.94
N LYS A 394 30.59 -0.56 41.20
CA LYS A 394 30.78 -1.09 42.57
C LYS A 394 31.96 -0.43 43.28
N LEU A 395 33.06 -0.15 42.57
CA LEU A 395 34.22 0.56 43.10
C LEU A 395 33.87 2.00 43.47
N LYS A 396 33.19 2.74 42.58
CA LYS A 396 32.70 4.12 42.84
C LYS A 396 31.65 4.26 43.96
N LYS A 397 31.07 3.17 44.45
CA LYS A 397 30.12 3.15 45.59
C LYS A 397 30.80 2.82 46.92
N LYS A 398 32.07 2.40 46.90
CA LYS A 398 32.86 2.07 48.10
C LYS A 398 33.75 3.22 48.56
N ASP A 399 34.01 4.18 47.68
CA ASP A 399 34.51 5.52 48.00
C ASP A 399 33.32 6.46 48.24
#